data_AF-A0A931MN08-F1
#
_entry.id   AF-A0A931MN08-F1
#
_cell.length_a   1.000
_cell.length_b   1.000
_cell.length_c   1.000
_cell.angle_alpha   90.00
_cell.angle_beta   90.00
_cell.angle_gamma   90.00
#
_symmetry.space_group_name_H-M   'P 1'
#
loop_
_entity.id
_entity.type
_entity.pdbx_description
1 polymer ?
#
loop_
_entity_poly.entity_id
_entity_poly.type
_entity_poly.pdbx_seq_one_letter_code
_entity_poly.pdbx_strand_id
1 'polypeptide(L)'
;MQRTDTTSTVRMWALEGGTLTFDGALLVLGGTGRHVIPVPTFLIQHRRGLVLFDTGLSPEAAGDVKSFYGPMAERVEMAFSDHQRVDRNLASLGFSTDDVTHVVLSHCHYDHTGGLHLFKEAKIFVGEGEMAEALAPNSPFYRGSYRLRDFDQTGDFDWNPLTEDHDIFADGSVRVLRTPGHTRGI
;
A
#
# COMPACT_ATOMS: atom_id res chain seq x y z
N MET A 1 -32.67 26.60 4.08
CA MET A 1 -31.32 26.67 3.47
C MET A 1 -30.32 26.29 4.56
N GLN A 2 -30.04 24.99 4.70
CA GLN A 2 -29.11 24.46 5.69
C GLN A 2 -27.69 24.73 5.19
N ARG A 3 -26.88 25.43 5.99
CA ARG A 3 -25.45 25.57 5.72
C ARG A 3 -24.83 24.18 5.83
N THR A 4 -24.38 23.63 4.71
CA THR A 4 -23.47 22.49 4.71
C THR A 4 -22.20 22.93 5.42
N ASP A 5 -21.86 22.24 6.50
CA ASP A 5 -20.57 22.40 7.17
C ASP A 5 -19.49 21.85 6.24
N THR A 6 -18.85 22.73 5.44
CA THR A 6 -17.96 22.36 4.32
C THR A 6 -16.51 22.13 4.71
N THR A 7 -16.18 22.04 6.00
CA THR A 7 -14.80 21.77 6.41
C THR A 7 -14.70 20.42 7.13
N SER A 8 -14.70 19.32 6.38
CA SER A 8 -14.10 18.08 6.88
C SER A 8 -12.63 18.37 7.15
N THR A 9 -12.26 18.47 8.44
CA THR A 9 -10.85 18.50 8.80
C THR A 9 -10.28 17.13 8.49
N VAL A 10 -9.35 17.08 7.53
CA VAL A 10 -8.56 15.89 7.20
C VAL A 10 -7.18 16.07 7.80
N ARG A 11 -6.68 15.03 8.48
CA ARG A 11 -5.27 14.96 8.90
C ARG A 11 -4.61 13.82 8.15
N MET A 12 -3.36 14.02 7.75
CA MET A 12 -2.58 13.02 7.06
C MET A 12 -1.19 12.90 7.67
N TRP A 13 -0.71 11.67 7.80
CA TRP A 13 0.65 11.34 8.20
C TRP A 13 1.30 10.50 7.12
N ALA A 14 2.55 10.85 6.76
CA ALA A 14 3.43 9.92 6.08
C ALA A 14 4.06 9.02 7.14
N LEU A 15 3.86 7.71 7.00
CA LEU A 15 4.40 6.70 7.90
C LEU A 15 5.72 6.19 7.33
N GLU A 16 6.73 6.07 8.18
CA GLU A 16 8.02 5.55 7.76
C GLU A 16 7.89 4.06 7.45
N GLY A 17 8.40 3.64 6.29
CA GLY A 17 8.52 2.23 5.93
C GLY A 17 9.97 1.85 5.61
N GLY A 18 10.15 0.62 5.15
CA GLY A 18 11.47 0.14 4.74
C GLY A 18 12.01 0.86 3.50
N THR A 19 13.19 0.44 3.06
CA THR A 19 13.83 0.97 1.86
C THR A 19 14.21 -0.14 0.89
N LEU A 20 14.21 0.22 -0.39
CA LEU A 20 14.64 -0.61 -1.51
C LEU A 20 15.66 0.17 -2.32
N THR A 21 16.71 -0.50 -2.77
CA THR A 21 17.76 0.09 -3.60
C THR A 21 17.64 -0.41 -5.03
N PHE A 22 17.42 0.53 -5.96
CA PHE A 22 17.28 0.24 -7.39
C PHE A 22 18.39 0.87 -8.21
N ASP A 23 18.68 0.27 -9.36
CA ASP A 23 19.45 0.95 -10.41
C ASP A 23 18.59 2.07 -11.02
N GLY A 24 19.18 3.23 -11.24
CA GLY A 24 18.48 4.40 -11.77
C GLY A 24 17.82 4.15 -13.12
N ALA A 25 18.33 3.23 -13.94
CA ALA A 25 17.73 2.86 -15.21
C ALA A 25 16.37 2.17 -15.06
N LEU A 26 16.07 1.59 -13.89
CA LEU A 26 14.74 1.04 -13.58
C LEU A 26 13.75 2.12 -13.12
N LEU A 27 14.24 3.25 -12.62
CA LEU A 27 13.41 4.32 -12.07
C LEU A 27 13.04 5.36 -13.13
N VAL A 28 14.00 5.71 -13.99
CA VAL A 28 13.82 6.72 -15.03
C VAL A 28 14.65 6.38 -16.26
N LEU A 29 14.09 6.64 -17.44
CA LEU A 29 14.80 6.42 -18.70
C LEU A 29 16.09 7.24 -18.73
N GLY A 30 17.23 6.58 -18.93
CA GLY A 30 18.55 7.20 -18.91
C GLY A 30 19.11 7.45 -17.50
N GLY A 31 18.41 7.00 -16.45
CA GLY A 31 18.93 7.02 -15.08
C GLY A 31 20.14 6.10 -14.93
N THR A 32 21.02 6.45 -13.98
CA THR A 32 22.23 5.67 -13.67
C THR A 32 22.47 5.66 -12.16
N GLY A 33 23.31 4.72 -11.69
CA GLY A 33 23.70 4.62 -10.29
C GLY A 33 22.66 3.90 -9.43
N ARG A 34 23.01 3.63 -8.17
CA ARG A 34 22.12 2.97 -7.22
C ARG A 34 21.46 4.00 -6.30
N HIS A 35 20.14 3.89 -6.14
CA HIS A 35 19.33 4.84 -5.37
C HIS A 35 18.52 4.11 -4.32
N VAL A 36 18.57 4.61 -3.09
CA VAL A 36 17.74 4.13 -1.98
C VAL A 36 16.39 4.84 -2.04
N ILE A 37 15.32 4.05 -2.17
CA ILE A 37 13.94 4.51 -2.34
C ILE A 37 13.14 4.08 -1.09
N PRO A 38 12.43 4.99 -0.42
CA PRO A 38 11.57 4.64 0.70
C PRO A 38 10.28 3.96 0.24
N VAL A 39 9.72 3.11 1.10
CA VAL A 39 8.41 2.45 0.93
C VAL A 39 7.42 3.03 1.95
N PRO A 40 6.95 4.28 1.79
CA PRO A 40 6.06 4.89 2.76
C PRO A 40 4.64 4.32 2.64
N THR A 41 3.89 4.42 3.73
CA THR A 41 2.42 4.33 3.71
C THR A 41 1.85 5.65 4.22
N PHE A 42 0.57 5.91 3.98
CA PHE A 42 -0.06 7.16 4.44
C PHE A 42 -1.32 6.89 5.23
N LEU A 43 -1.39 7.46 6.43
CA LEU A 43 -2.60 7.42 7.25
C LEU A 43 -3.38 8.72 7.05
N ILE A 44 -4.66 8.61 6.74
CA ILE A 44 -5.56 9.74 6.53
C ILE A 44 -6.72 9.61 7.51
N GLN A 45 -6.78 10.50 8.49
CA GLN A 45 -7.88 10.59 9.44
C GLN A 45 -8.96 11.54 8.92
N HIS A 46 -10.16 11.01 8.82
CA HIS A 46 -11.37 11.74 8.49
C HIS A 46 -12.46 11.45 9.54
N ARG A 47 -13.41 12.38 9.74
CA ARG A 47 -14.50 12.21 10.72
C ARG A 47 -15.38 10.97 10.50
N ARG A 48 -15.36 10.40 9.29
CA ARG A 48 -16.14 9.19 8.92
C ARG A 48 -15.31 7.93 8.81
N GLY A 49 -14.01 7.99 9.07
CA GLY A 49 -13.16 6.82 8.97
C GLY A 49 -11.67 7.14 8.91
N LEU A 50 -10.88 6.09 9.12
CA LEU A 50 -9.45 6.11 9.02
C LEU A 50 -9.07 5.36 7.75
N VAL A 51 -8.38 6.04 6.83
CA VAL A 51 -7.95 5.49 5.55
C VAL A 51 -6.46 5.24 5.61
N LEU A 52 -6.02 4.04 5.26
CA LEU A 52 -4.63 3.70 5.06
C LEU A 52 -4.37 3.57 3.55
N PHE A 53 -3.41 4.33 3.03
CA PHE A 53 -2.94 4.22 1.65
C PHE A 53 -1.66 3.39 1.63
N ASP A 54 -1.74 2.23 0.98
CA ASP A 54 -0.79 1.12 0.98
C ASP A 54 -0.50 0.53 2.37
N THR A 55 0.04 -0.70 2.38
CA THR A 55 0.30 -1.46 3.62
C THR A 55 1.77 -1.80 3.83
N GLY A 56 2.64 -1.32 2.92
CA GLY A 56 4.09 -1.43 3.04
C GLY A 56 4.61 -2.85 2.87
N LEU A 57 5.81 -3.10 3.40
CA LEU A 57 6.42 -4.43 3.50
C LEU A 57 5.74 -5.26 4.61
N SER A 58 5.85 -6.58 4.49
CA SER A 58 5.26 -7.51 5.46
C SER A 58 5.90 -7.35 6.84
N PRO A 59 5.10 -7.13 7.90
CA PRO A 59 5.57 -7.00 9.27
C PRO A 59 6.50 -8.14 9.73
N GLU A 60 6.26 -9.36 9.24
CA GLU A 60 7.05 -10.57 9.52
C GLU A 60 8.48 -10.50 8.98
N ALA A 61 8.75 -9.64 8.00
CA ALA A 61 10.07 -9.45 7.42
C ALA A 61 10.94 -8.48 8.24
N ALA A 62 10.38 -7.76 9.21
CA ALA A 62 11.10 -6.74 9.96
C ALA A 62 12.27 -7.36 10.75
N GLY A 63 13.49 -6.87 10.50
CA GLY A 63 14.72 -7.40 11.10
C GLY A 63 15.29 -8.65 10.43
N ASP A 64 14.56 -9.33 9.54
CA ASP A 64 15.06 -10.47 8.75
C ASP A 64 14.39 -10.59 7.37
N VAL A 65 14.60 -9.55 6.55
CA VAL A 65 14.05 -9.47 5.19
C VAL A 65 14.53 -10.61 4.29
N LYS A 66 15.73 -11.15 4.52
CA LYS A 66 16.32 -12.19 3.68
C LYS A 66 15.61 -13.52 3.87
N SER A 67 15.32 -13.92 5.11
CA SER A 67 14.58 -15.15 5.36
C SER A 67 13.15 -15.08 4.82
N PHE A 68 12.53 -13.89 4.82
CA PHE A 68 11.15 -13.71 4.40
C PHE A 68 10.96 -13.51 2.89
N TYR A 69 11.72 -12.60 2.27
CA TYR A 69 11.62 -12.24 0.84
C TYR A 69 12.66 -12.96 -0.03
N GLY A 70 13.61 -13.67 0.57
CA GLY A 70 14.59 -14.50 -0.16
C GLY A 70 15.48 -13.68 -1.11
N PRO A 71 15.77 -14.20 -2.31
CA PRO A 71 16.63 -13.52 -3.29
C PRO A 71 16.14 -12.13 -3.71
N MET A 72 14.85 -11.82 -3.53
CA MET A 72 14.32 -10.49 -3.81
C MET A 72 14.94 -9.45 -2.87
N ALA A 73 15.00 -9.73 -1.56
CA ALA A 73 15.58 -8.82 -0.58
C ALA A 73 17.03 -8.46 -0.91
N GLU A 74 17.80 -9.42 -1.41
CA GLU A 74 19.19 -9.17 -1.80
C GLU A 74 19.30 -8.34 -3.08
N ARG A 75 18.46 -8.64 -4.08
CA ARG A 75 18.45 -7.92 -5.38
C ARG A 75 18.21 -6.43 -5.19
N VAL A 76 17.29 -6.08 -4.31
CA VAL A 76 16.90 -4.69 -4.04
C VAL A 76 17.52 -4.14 -2.76
N GLU A 77 18.53 -4.82 -2.17
CA GLU A 77 19.16 -4.43 -0.90
C GLU A 77 18.14 -3.93 0.14
N MET A 78 17.08 -4.71 0.32
CA MET A 78 15.94 -4.36 1.16
C MET A 78 16.41 -4.13 2.60
N ALA A 79 15.96 -3.04 3.21
CA ALA A 79 16.16 -2.77 4.63
C ALA A 79 14.83 -2.45 5.29
N PHE A 80 14.51 -3.16 6.37
CA PHE A 80 13.24 -3.00 7.07
C PHE A 80 13.39 -3.38 8.55
N SER A 81 13.01 -2.46 9.44
CA SER A 81 13.14 -2.58 10.89
C SER A 81 11.79 -2.56 11.61
N ASP A 82 11.72 -3.08 12.84
CA ASP A 82 10.44 -3.22 13.57
C ASP A 82 9.67 -1.90 13.71
N HIS A 83 10.34 -0.78 13.99
CA HIS A 83 9.68 0.53 14.13
C HIS A 83 9.04 1.05 12.83
N GLN A 84 9.44 0.52 11.67
CA GLN A 84 8.93 0.91 10.35
C GLN A 84 7.69 0.09 9.94
N ARG A 85 7.28 -0.89 10.75
CA ARG A 85 6.09 -1.67 10.45
C ARG A 85 4.84 -0.79 10.51
N VAL A 86 3.87 -1.06 9.64
CA VAL A 86 2.64 -0.27 9.56
C VAL A 86 1.86 -0.30 10.87
N ASP A 87 1.77 -1.46 11.54
CA ASP A 87 1.11 -1.60 12.84
C ASP A 87 1.82 -0.82 13.96
N ARG A 88 3.15 -0.75 13.94
CA ARG A 88 3.94 0.05 14.88
C ARG A 88 3.77 1.56 14.65
N ASN A 89 3.75 1.98 13.39
CA ASN A 89 3.49 3.37 13.02
C ASN A 89 2.08 3.80 13.48
N LEU A 90 1.05 3.00 13.21
CA LEU A 90 -0.32 3.26 13.67
C LEU A 90 -0.38 3.39 15.21
N ALA A 91 0.23 2.44 15.92
CA ALA A 91 0.27 2.44 17.38
C ALA A 91 0.96 3.70 17.95
N SER A 92 2.02 4.18 17.30
CA SER A 92 2.73 5.41 17.71
C SER A 92 1.84 6.67 17.62
N LEU A 93 0.82 6.64 16.76
CA LEU A 93 -0.18 7.70 16.59
C LEU A 93 -1.43 7.48 17.46
N GLY A 94 -1.47 6.39 18.24
CA GLY A 94 -2.61 6.04 19.09
C GLY A 94 -3.74 5.28 18.38
N PHE A 95 -3.47 4.69 17.20
CA PHE A 95 -4.41 3.84 16.48
C PHE A 95 -4.00 2.37 16.50
N SER A 96 -4.96 1.48 16.44
CA SER A 96 -4.78 0.06 16.15
C SER A 96 -5.06 -0.23 14.67
N THR A 97 -4.73 -1.45 14.22
CA THR A 97 -5.10 -1.91 12.87
C THR A 97 -6.61 -2.00 12.68
N ASP A 98 -7.35 -2.31 13.75
CA ASP A 98 -8.82 -2.43 13.73
C ASP A 98 -9.53 -1.06 13.62
N ASP A 99 -8.83 0.05 13.91
CA ASP A 99 -9.37 1.40 13.71
C ASP A 99 -9.37 1.82 12.23
N VAL A 100 -8.58 1.14 11.39
CA VAL A 100 -8.52 1.40 9.94
C VAL A 100 -9.78 0.85 9.29
N THR A 101 -10.61 1.75 8.74
CA THR A 101 -11.89 1.37 8.13
C THR A 101 -11.80 1.22 6.62
N HIS A 102 -10.79 1.81 5.98
CA HIS A 102 -10.57 1.75 4.55
C HIS A 102 -9.07 1.55 4.27
N VAL A 103 -8.73 0.62 3.39
CA VAL A 103 -7.40 0.49 2.81
C VAL A 103 -7.50 0.81 1.33
N VAL A 104 -6.59 1.64 0.83
CA VAL A 104 -6.45 1.96 -0.59
C VAL A 104 -5.10 1.41 -1.03
N LEU A 105 -5.10 0.42 -1.92
CA LEU A 105 -3.88 -0.12 -2.50
C LEU A 105 -3.60 0.58 -3.82
N SER A 106 -2.51 1.35 -3.91
CA SER A 106 -2.09 2.00 -5.15
C SER A 106 -1.94 0.98 -6.29
N HIS A 107 -1.35 -0.17 -5.97
CA HIS A 107 -1.24 -1.36 -6.80
C HIS A 107 -0.83 -2.56 -5.94
N CYS A 108 -0.76 -3.74 -6.54
CA CYS A 108 -0.56 -5.01 -5.83
C CYS A 108 0.91 -5.50 -5.75
N HIS A 109 1.91 -4.64 -5.87
CA HIS A 109 3.30 -5.07 -5.65
C HIS A 109 3.61 -5.35 -4.17
N TYR A 110 4.61 -6.20 -3.92
CA TYR A 110 4.96 -6.75 -2.59
C TYR A 110 5.31 -5.69 -1.54
N ASP A 111 5.74 -4.51 -1.98
CA ASP A 111 6.10 -3.36 -1.16
C ASP A 111 4.89 -2.47 -0.83
N HIS A 112 3.72 -2.78 -1.38
CA HIS A 112 2.45 -2.10 -1.11
C HIS A 112 1.45 -3.03 -0.39
N THR A 113 1.58 -4.35 -0.53
CA THR A 113 0.63 -5.35 -0.02
C THR A 113 1.11 -6.17 1.17
N GLY A 114 2.35 -5.99 1.61
CA GLY A 114 2.94 -6.88 2.62
C GLY A 114 2.21 -6.89 3.96
N GLY A 115 1.67 -5.74 4.38
CA GLY A 115 0.88 -5.61 5.61
C GLY A 115 -0.62 -5.89 5.46
N LEU A 116 -1.09 -6.24 4.27
CA LEU A 116 -2.53 -6.33 3.94
C LEU A 116 -3.32 -7.23 4.90
N HIS A 117 -2.75 -8.37 5.29
CA HIS A 117 -3.39 -9.35 6.17
C HIS A 117 -3.80 -8.79 7.55
N LEU A 118 -3.25 -7.64 7.97
CA LEU A 118 -3.60 -6.99 9.23
C LEU A 118 -4.97 -6.28 9.22
N PHE A 119 -5.55 -6.02 8.04
CA PHE A 119 -6.69 -5.11 7.86
C PHE A 119 -7.97 -5.81 7.39
N LYS A 120 -8.26 -7.00 7.92
CA LYS A 120 -9.41 -7.84 7.52
C LYS A 120 -10.80 -7.19 7.65
N GLU A 121 -10.95 -6.25 8.59
CA GLU A 121 -12.23 -5.56 8.83
C GLU A 121 -12.41 -4.32 7.94
N ALA A 122 -11.37 -3.91 7.21
CA ALA A 122 -11.39 -2.72 6.38
C ALA A 122 -11.99 -3.02 4.99
N LYS A 123 -12.59 -1.99 4.38
CA LYS A 123 -12.90 -2.01 2.95
C LYS A 123 -11.62 -1.82 2.15
N ILE A 124 -11.33 -2.73 1.23
CA ILE A 124 -10.11 -2.69 0.43
C ILE A 124 -10.43 -2.16 -0.97
N PHE A 125 -10.00 -0.94 -1.25
CA PHE A 125 -10.11 -0.31 -2.57
C PHE A 125 -8.84 -0.58 -3.36
N VAL A 126 -9.02 -1.07 -4.58
CA VAL A 126 -7.93 -1.40 -5.50
C VAL A 126 -8.42 -1.22 -6.93
N GLY A 127 -7.53 -0.88 -7.86
CA GLY A 127 -7.88 -0.75 -9.26
C GLY A 127 -8.45 -2.04 -9.86
N GLU A 128 -9.44 -1.93 -10.73
CA GLU A 128 -9.97 -3.11 -11.42
C GLU A 128 -8.86 -3.86 -12.19
N GLY A 129 -8.75 -5.17 -11.92
CA GLY A 129 -7.80 -6.05 -12.57
C GLY A 129 -6.44 -6.19 -11.88
N GLU A 130 -6.12 -5.33 -10.90
CA GLU A 130 -4.87 -5.42 -10.11
C GLU A 130 -4.75 -6.77 -9.39
N MET A 131 -5.82 -7.18 -8.69
CA MET A 131 -5.84 -8.47 -7.99
C MET A 131 -5.67 -9.64 -8.95
N ALA A 132 -6.32 -9.60 -10.11
CA ALA A 132 -6.20 -10.65 -11.11
C ALA A 132 -4.78 -10.73 -11.67
N GLU A 133 -4.12 -9.59 -11.90
CA GLU A 133 -2.73 -9.54 -12.33
C GLU A 133 -1.76 -10.02 -11.25
N ALA A 134 -1.99 -9.66 -9.99
CA ALA A 134 -1.17 -10.12 -8.88
C ALA A 134 -1.22 -11.64 -8.70
N LEU A 135 -2.42 -12.23 -8.82
CA LEU A 135 -2.63 -13.68 -8.70
C LEU A 135 -2.16 -14.46 -9.93
N ALA A 136 -2.21 -13.86 -11.11
CA ALA A 136 -1.76 -14.46 -12.36
C ALA A 136 -0.98 -13.46 -13.23
N PRO A 137 0.29 -13.16 -12.89
CA PRO A 137 1.08 -12.18 -13.63
C PRO A 137 1.35 -12.66 -15.05
N ASN A 138 0.89 -11.89 -16.05
CA ASN A 138 1.01 -12.25 -17.46
C ASN A 138 2.41 -11.98 -18.05
N SER A 139 3.28 -11.30 -17.29
CA SER A 139 4.64 -10.94 -17.71
C SER A 139 5.66 -11.53 -16.75
N PRO A 140 6.65 -12.30 -17.23
CA PRO A 140 7.79 -12.74 -16.42
C PRO A 140 8.57 -11.58 -15.79
N PHE A 141 8.55 -10.40 -16.42
CA PHE A 141 9.21 -9.19 -15.91
C PHE A 141 8.55 -8.68 -14.62
N TYR A 142 7.21 -8.60 -14.60
CA TYR A 142 6.46 -8.13 -13.43
C TYR A 142 6.20 -9.21 -12.38
N ARG A 143 6.34 -10.50 -12.73
CA ARG A 143 6.10 -11.61 -11.81
C ARG A 143 6.91 -11.52 -10.51
N GLY A 144 8.12 -10.98 -10.57
CA GLY A 144 8.95 -10.78 -9.38
C GLY A 144 8.40 -9.71 -8.42
N SER A 145 7.60 -8.78 -8.93
CA SER A 145 7.05 -7.67 -8.15
C SER A 145 5.79 -8.06 -7.37
N TYR A 146 5.19 -9.22 -7.64
CA TYR A 146 4.02 -9.72 -6.94
C TYR A 146 4.40 -10.87 -5.98
N ARG A 147 3.94 -10.80 -4.73
CA ARG A 147 4.11 -11.87 -3.75
C ARG A 147 2.76 -12.51 -3.44
N LEU A 148 2.46 -13.63 -4.09
CA LEU A 148 1.18 -14.34 -3.94
C LEU A 148 0.79 -14.62 -2.49
N ARG A 149 1.78 -14.89 -1.63
CA ARG A 149 1.58 -15.15 -0.20
C ARG A 149 0.98 -13.96 0.58
N ASP A 150 1.05 -12.74 0.05
CA ASP A 150 0.41 -11.56 0.66
C ASP A 150 -1.12 -11.66 0.61
N PHE A 151 -1.67 -12.53 -0.25
CA PHE A 151 -3.11 -12.72 -0.46
C PHE A 151 -3.65 -14.04 0.11
N ASP A 152 -2.81 -14.88 0.71
CA ASP A 152 -3.22 -16.21 1.22
C ASP A 152 -4.35 -16.12 2.27
N GLN A 153 -4.42 -15.00 3.00
CA GLN A 153 -5.36 -14.77 4.11
C GLN A 153 -6.39 -13.68 3.81
N THR A 154 -6.61 -13.36 2.53
CA THR A 154 -7.48 -12.23 2.13
C THR A 154 -8.76 -12.66 1.42
N GLY A 155 -9.12 -13.95 1.51
CA GLY A 155 -10.26 -14.53 0.78
C GLY A 155 -11.64 -14.06 1.27
N ASP A 156 -11.73 -13.59 2.51
CA ASP A 156 -12.93 -13.07 3.15
C ASP A 156 -12.95 -11.53 3.27
N PHE A 157 -11.97 -10.84 2.69
CA PHE A 157 -11.87 -9.38 2.76
C PHE A 157 -12.93 -8.69 1.89
N ASP A 158 -13.37 -7.50 2.29
CA ASP A 158 -14.30 -6.65 1.54
C ASP A 158 -13.57 -5.92 0.40
N TRP A 159 -13.32 -6.64 -0.69
CA TRP A 159 -12.69 -6.12 -1.90
C TRP A 159 -13.66 -5.24 -2.69
N ASN A 160 -13.24 -4.01 -2.96
CA ASN A 160 -13.97 -2.98 -3.69
C ASN A 160 -13.15 -2.54 -4.93
N PRO A 161 -13.20 -3.28 -6.05
CA PRO A 161 -12.49 -2.92 -7.27
C PRO A 161 -13.01 -1.60 -7.88
N LEU A 162 -12.09 -0.71 -8.26
CA LEU A 162 -12.39 0.60 -8.80
C LEU A 162 -12.23 0.64 -10.31
N THR A 163 -13.31 0.95 -11.02
CA THR A 163 -13.34 1.16 -12.47
C THR A 163 -13.15 2.62 -12.88
N GLU A 164 -13.36 3.55 -11.96
CA GLU A 164 -13.25 5.01 -12.14
C GLU A 164 -12.72 5.69 -10.87
N ASP A 165 -12.50 7.01 -10.92
CA ASP A 165 -12.17 7.80 -9.74
C ASP A 165 -13.23 7.60 -8.64
N HIS A 166 -12.80 7.45 -7.39
CA HIS A 166 -13.69 7.18 -6.28
C HIS A 166 -13.53 8.19 -5.15
N ASP A 167 -14.64 8.73 -4.65
CA ASP A 167 -14.67 9.55 -3.45
C ASP A 167 -15.09 8.68 -2.27
N ILE A 168 -14.12 8.33 -1.43
CA ILE A 168 -14.29 7.36 -0.32
C ILE A 168 -15.44 7.77 0.61
N PHE A 169 -15.61 9.08 0.79
CA PHE A 169 -16.59 9.63 1.71
C PHE A 169 -17.74 10.36 0.98
N ALA A 170 -17.72 10.54 -0.33
CA ALA A 170 -18.73 11.32 -1.07
C ALA A 170 -18.91 12.76 -0.52
N ASP A 171 -17.85 13.38 0.00
CA ASP A 171 -17.82 14.81 0.36
C ASP A 171 -16.64 15.58 -0.25
N GLY A 172 -15.94 14.97 -1.20
CA GLY A 172 -14.82 15.54 -1.93
C GLY A 172 -13.50 15.59 -1.16
N SER A 173 -13.46 15.12 0.09
CA SER A 173 -12.28 15.31 0.96
C SER A 173 -11.17 14.28 0.75
N VAL A 174 -11.51 13.05 0.37
CA VAL A 174 -10.55 11.98 0.07
C VAL A 174 -10.96 11.29 -1.22
N ARG A 175 -10.26 11.61 -2.30
CA ARG A 175 -10.51 11.07 -3.63
C ARG A 175 -9.36 10.16 -4.06
N VAL A 176 -9.72 8.98 -4.50
CA VAL A 176 -8.86 8.02 -5.17
C VAL A 176 -8.97 8.27 -6.67
N LEU A 177 -7.85 8.60 -7.31
CA LEU A 177 -7.82 8.89 -8.74
C LEU A 177 -7.26 7.71 -9.49
N ARG A 178 -7.86 7.37 -10.64
CA ARG A 178 -7.34 6.29 -11.45
C ARG A 178 -6.13 6.68 -12.28
N THR A 179 -5.02 5.95 -12.13
CA THR A 179 -3.71 6.23 -12.72
C THR A 179 -3.04 4.96 -13.31
N PRO A 180 -3.71 4.23 -14.21
CA PRO A 180 -3.12 3.05 -14.86
C PRO A 180 -1.83 3.40 -15.64
N GLY A 181 -0.87 2.48 -15.66
CA GLY A 181 0.41 2.67 -16.36
C GLY A 181 1.46 1.66 -15.92
N HIS A 182 2.10 1.93 -14.79
CA HIS A 182 3.10 1.04 -14.17
C HIS A 182 2.55 -0.37 -13.94
N THR A 183 1.32 -0.46 -13.44
CA THR A 183 0.47 -1.65 -13.42
C THR A 183 -0.92 -1.30 -13.96
N ARG A 184 -1.92 -2.17 -13.80
CA ARG A 184 -3.33 -1.86 -14.11
C ARG A 184 -3.89 -0.72 -13.25
N GLY A 185 -3.23 -0.46 -12.12
CA GLY A 185 -3.29 0.70 -11.23
C GLY A 185 -4.65 0.95 -10.59
N ILE A 186 -4.62 1.50 -9.37
CA ILE A 186 -5.58 2.56 -9.03
C ILE A 186 -5.31 3.68 -10.01
#